data_AF-A0A2T7N329-F1
#
_entry.id   AF-A0A2T7N329-F1
#
_cell.length_a   1.000
_cell.length_b   1.000
_cell.length_c   1.000
_cell.angle_alpha   90.00
_cell.angle_beta   90.00
_cell.angle_gamma   90.00
#
_symmetry.space_group_name_H-M   'P 1'
#
loop_
_entity.id
_entity.type
_entity.pdbx_description
1 polymer ?
#
loop_
_entity_poly.entity_id
_entity_poly.type
_entity_poly.pdbx_seq_one_letter_code
_entity_poly.pdbx_strand_id
1 'polypeptide(L)'
;MLLFVSKDMSFSPERKAVLFEMLSGPEKAKDDFIYLFEWFYENSFSVIEPKLERTLPKVATDLKKEIEASGIKFLKTLIKNIDYTSYEELERAVICPSYFSEFLVSNAAILFVKEDMYTVGFRFREVMTTPKNQLETSADTFDALAHEKRLAIIRHLSMGQSSGHELARALDLSNFEIGEHIDILREAGMVSVEKMNQMMYFSLNKEAVVLRLVELLKAL
;
A
#
# COMPACT_ATOMS: atom_id res chain seq x y z
N MET A 1 18.64 10.48 22.38
CA MET A 1 18.43 9.17 21.72
C MET A 1 18.32 8.03 22.72
N LEU A 2 19.31 7.82 23.60
CA LEU A 2 19.29 6.71 24.58
C LEU A 2 18.10 6.75 25.57
N LEU A 3 17.70 7.94 26.03
CA LEU A 3 16.50 8.11 26.89
C LEU A 3 15.20 7.73 26.17
N PHE A 4 15.11 7.99 24.86
CA PHE A 4 13.95 7.67 24.02
C PHE A 4 13.79 6.15 23.86
N VAL A 5 14.88 5.43 23.59
CA VAL A 5 14.86 3.96 23.48
C VAL A 5 14.46 3.30 24.80
N SER A 6 14.93 3.84 25.93
CA SER A 6 14.64 3.31 27.26
C SER A 6 13.16 3.49 27.66
N LYS A 7 12.63 4.71 27.51
CA LYS A 7 11.31 5.08 28.06
C LYS A 7 10.15 4.99 27.08
N ASP A 8 10.38 5.27 25.80
CA ASP A 8 9.30 5.56 24.85
C ASP A 8 9.08 4.44 23.81
N MET A 9 10.02 3.50 23.68
CA MET A 9 9.86 2.35 22.78
C MET A 9 9.19 1.15 23.47
N SER A 10 8.20 0.55 22.81
CA SER A 10 7.48 -0.66 23.25
C SER A 10 8.20 -1.96 22.90
N PHE A 11 9.53 -2.00 23.09
CA PHE A 11 10.34 -3.20 22.88
C PHE A 11 10.64 -3.93 24.19
N SER A 12 10.89 -5.25 24.09
CA SER A 12 11.33 -6.04 25.23
C SER A 12 12.68 -5.54 25.78
N PRO A 13 13.01 -5.78 27.06
CA PRO A 13 14.29 -5.37 27.65
C PRO A 13 15.50 -5.84 26.83
N GLU A 14 15.45 -7.05 26.28
CA GLU A 14 16.52 -7.63 25.47
C GLU A 14 16.71 -6.85 24.16
N ARG A 15 15.61 -6.53 23.46
CA ARG A 15 15.67 -5.73 22.22
C ARG A 15 16.15 -4.30 22.48
N LYS A 16 15.75 -3.71 23.61
CA LYS A 16 16.25 -2.39 24.05
C LYS A 16 17.75 -2.42 24.34
N ALA A 17 18.26 -3.49 24.95
CA ALA A 17 19.69 -3.65 25.21
C ALA A 17 20.50 -3.73 23.92
N VAL A 18 20.04 -4.50 22.93
CA VAL A 18 20.66 -4.58 21.59
C VAL A 18 20.68 -3.20 20.92
N LEU A 19 19.54 -2.50 20.89
CA LEU A 19 19.47 -1.13 20.36
C LEU A 19 20.42 -0.18 21.08
N PHE A 20 20.55 -0.30 22.41
CA PHE A 20 21.46 0.52 23.19
C PHE A 20 22.91 0.25 22.80
N GLU A 21 23.33 -1.01 22.68
CA GLU A 21 24.69 -1.36 22.22
C GLU A 21 24.98 -0.76 20.84
N MET A 22 24.05 -0.91 19.90
CA MET A 22 24.20 -0.37 18.55
C MET A 22 24.34 1.15 18.53
N LEU A 23 23.53 1.86 19.33
CA LEU A 23 23.56 3.32 19.40
C LEU A 23 24.76 3.87 20.19
N SER A 24 25.26 3.11 21.16
CA SER A 24 26.43 3.49 21.96
C SER A 24 27.76 3.29 21.20
N GLY A 25 27.80 2.40 20.21
CA GLY A 25 28.99 2.12 19.40
C GLY A 25 28.71 2.17 17.90
N PRO A 26 28.45 3.35 17.30
CA PRO A 26 27.98 3.46 15.92
C PRO A 26 28.96 2.90 14.87
N GLU A 27 30.26 3.07 15.06
CA GLU A 27 31.26 2.49 14.14
C GLU A 27 31.26 0.96 14.20
N LYS A 28 31.29 0.38 15.40
CA LYS A 28 31.18 -1.08 15.58
C LYS A 28 29.86 -1.60 15.01
N ALA A 29 28.74 -0.93 15.29
CA ALA A 29 27.43 -1.34 14.78
C ALA A 29 27.37 -1.30 13.26
N LYS A 30 28.01 -0.30 12.63
CA LYS A 30 28.16 -0.23 11.18
C LYS A 30 28.98 -1.41 10.66
N ASP A 31 30.12 -1.72 11.27
CA ASP A 31 30.95 -2.86 10.87
C ASP A 31 30.20 -4.19 11.01
N ASP A 32 29.45 -4.38 12.10
CA ASP A 32 28.60 -5.56 12.34
C ASP A 32 27.48 -5.67 11.28
N PHE A 33 26.88 -4.54 10.89
CA PHE A 33 25.88 -4.51 9.81
C PHE A 33 26.48 -4.83 8.44
N ILE A 34 27.65 -4.29 8.12
CA ILE A 34 28.35 -4.59 6.86
C ILE A 34 28.64 -6.08 6.81
N TYR A 35 29.20 -6.66 7.88
CA TYR A 35 29.46 -8.08 7.98
C TYR A 35 28.18 -8.91 7.78
N LEU A 36 27.07 -8.52 8.40
CA LEU A 36 25.79 -9.20 8.21
C LEU A 36 25.32 -9.16 6.75
N PHE A 37 25.45 -8.03 6.07
CA PHE A 37 25.07 -7.89 4.66
C PHE A 37 25.98 -8.69 3.73
N GLU A 38 27.29 -8.67 3.96
CA GLU A 38 28.26 -9.49 3.21
C GLU A 38 27.96 -10.97 3.40
N TRP A 39 27.77 -11.41 4.64
CA TRP A 39 27.41 -12.79 4.95
C TRP A 39 26.10 -13.20 4.28
N PHE A 40 25.07 -12.35 4.37
CA PHE A 40 23.78 -12.60 3.72
C PHE A 40 23.92 -12.68 2.20
N TYR A 41 24.72 -11.80 1.61
CA TYR A 41 24.98 -11.81 0.18
C TYR A 41 25.62 -13.13 -0.24
N GLU A 42 26.73 -13.51 0.40
CA GLU A 42 27.48 -14.72 0.08
C GLU A 42 26.65 -16.00 0.28
N ASN A 43 25.89 -16.08 1.37
CA ASN A 43 25.25 -17.32 1.80
C ASN A 43 23.78 -17.45 1.36
N SER A 44 23.12 -16.35 1.00
CA SER A 44 21.69 -16.35 0.65
C SER A 44 21.40 -15.70 -0.69
N PHE A 45 21.87 -14.46 -0.92
CA PHE A 45 21.48 -13.70 -2.12
C PHE A 45 22.19 -14.17 -3.40
N SER A 46 23.47 -14.53 -3.31
CA SER A 46 24.30 -14.97 -4.44
C SER A 46 23.67 -16.13 -5.23
N VAL A 47 22.94 -17.01 -4.54
CA VAL A 47 22.24 -18.16 -5.11
C VAL A 47 21.10 -17.73 -6.05
N ILE A 48 20.41 -16.64 -5.71
CA ILE A 48 19.24 -16.17 -6.46
C ILE A 48 19.60 -15.05 -7.45
N GLU A 49 20.68 -14.32 -7.24
CA GLU A 49 21.09 -13.17 -8.05
C GLU A 49 21.08 -13.43 -9.57
N PRO A 50 21.65 -14.54 -10.11
CA PRO A 50 21.60 -14.80 -11.56
C PRO A 50 20.17 -14.98 -12.11
N LYS A 51 19.24 -15.46 -11.28
CA LYS A 51 17.82 -15.56 -11.65
C LYS A 51 17.18 -14.17 -11.67
N LEU A 52 17.52 -13.32 -10.71
CA LEU A 52 17.01 -11.94 -10.61
C LEU A 52 17.47 -11.11 -11.81
N GLU A 53 18.76 -11.18 -12.17
CA GLU A 53 19.34 -10.49 -13.33
C GLU A 53 18.65 -10.87 -14.66
N ARG A 54 18.13 -12.09 -14.77
CA ARG A 54 17.39 -12.55 -15.95
C ARG A 54 15.90 -12.20 -15.90
N THR A 55 15.32 -12.11 -14.71
CA THR A 55 13.87 -11.99 -14.51
C THR A 55 13.42 -10.54 -14.45
N LEU A 56 14.06 -9.71 -13.61
CA LEU A 56 13.62 -8.34 -13.37
C LEU A 56 13.68 -7.45 -14.61
N PRO A 57 14.68 -7.54 -15.51
CA PRO A 57 14.66 -6.76 -16.76
C PRO A 57 13.50 -7.12 -17.70
N LYS A 58 13.07 -8.39 -17.71
CA LYS A 58 11.90 -8.82 -18.50
C LYS A 58 10.63 -8.21 -17.94
N VAL A 59 10.46 -8.27 -16.61
CA VAL A 59 9.33 -7.63 -15.91
C VAL A 59 9.32 -6.13 -16.14
N ALA A 60 10.47 -5.46 -16.04
CA ALA A 60 10.59 -4.03 -16.34
C ALA A 60 10.15 -3.70 -17.77
N THR A 61 10.58 -4.51 -18.73
CA THR A 61 10.22 -4.36 -20.15
C THR A 61 8.72 -4.56 -20.37
N ASP A 62 8.12 -5.56 -19.73
CA ASP A 62 6.70 -5.86 -19.84
C ASP A 62 5.84 -4.77 -19.20
N LEU A 63 6.21 -4.29 -18.01
CA LEU A 63 5.55 -3.15 -17.36
C LEU A 63 5.66 -1.90 -18.23
N LYS A 64 6.83 -1.63 -18.82
CA LYS A 64 7.03 -0.50 -19.73
C LYS A 64 6.09 -0.56 -20.93
N LYS A 65 6.01 -1.72 -21.60
CA LYS A 65 5.10 -1.93 -22.74
C LYS A 65 3.64 -1.69 -22.35
N GLU A 66 3.23 -2.16 -21.18
CA GLU A 66 1.86 -2.01 -20.70
C GLU A 66 1.55 -0.54 -20.36
N ILE A 67 2.49 0.18 -19.73
CA ILE A 67 2.36 1.62 -19.49
C ILE A 67 2.28 2.38 -20.82
N GLU A 68 3.08 2.01 -21.83
CA GLU A 68 3.03 2.63 -23.16
C GLU A 68 1.70 2.34 -23.88
N ALA A 69 1.13 1.15 -23.73
CA ALA A 69 -0.12 0.75 -24.36
C ALA A 69 -1.38 1.32 -23.67
N SER A 70 -1.41 1.27 -22.34
CA SER A 70 -2.58 1.56 -21.50
C SER A 70 -2.49 2.92 -20.78
N GLY A 71 -1.31 3.54 -20.76
CA GLY A 71 -1.06 4.83 -20.14
C GLY A 71 -1.47 4.88 -18.66
N ILE A 72 -2.12 5.98 -18.28
CA ILE A 72 -2.62 6.24 -16.93
C ILE A 72 -3.60 5.15 -16.45
N LYS A 73 -4.30 4.46 -17.36
CA LYS A 73 -5.26 3.41 -17.00
C LYS A 73 -4.56 2.23 -16.29
N PHE A 74 -3.39 1.82 -16.76
CA PHE A 74 -2.64 0.74 -16.14
C PHE A 74 -2.10 1.15 -14.77
N LEU A 75 -1.58 2.39 -14.64
CA LEU A 75 -1.14 2.93 -13.35
C LEU A 75 -2.26 2.95 -12.32
N LYS A 76 -3.47 3.39 -12.70
CA LYS A 76 -4.66 3.33 -11.84
C LYS A 76 -5.03 1.90 -11.42
N THR A 77 -4.67 0.89 -12.22
CA THR A 77 -4.99 -0.51 -11.94
C THR A 77 -3.91 -1.19 -11.09
N LEU A 78 -2.63 -0.89 -11.34
CA LEU A 78 -1.49 -1.31 -10.50
C LEU A 78 -1.62 -0.78 -9.07
N ILE A 79 -2.13 0.44 -8.94
CA ILE A 79 -2.01 1.27 -7.76
C ILE A 79 -3.43 1.61 -7.27
N LYS A 80 -4.31 0.61 -7.26
CA LYS A 80 -5.75 0.74 -6.99
C LYS A 80 -6.01 1.85 -5.95
N ASN A 81 -6.57 2.96 -6.44
CA ASN A 81 -7.07 4.09 -5.65
C ASN A 81 -6.04 4.95 -4.89
N ILE A 82 -4.82 5.10 -5.40
CA ILE A 82 -4.01 6.29 -5.08
C ILE A 82 -4.37 7.41 -6.05
N ASP A 83 -4.82 8.55 -5.50
CA ASP A 83 -5.15 9.74 -6.27
C ASP A 83 -3.91 10.60 -6.52
N TYR A 84 -3.37 10.50 -7.74
CA TYR A 84 -2.25 11.31 -8.22
C TYR A 84 -2.56 12.80 -8.34
N THR A 85 -3.84 13.21 -8.29
CA THR A 85 -4.22 14.62 -8.42
C THR A 85 -3.94 15.41 -7.15
N SER A 86 -3.63 14.71 -6.05
CA SER A 86 -3.48 15.27 -4.71
C SER A 86 -2.05 15.70 -4.33
N TYR A 87 -1.10 15.56 -5.26
CA TYR A 87 0.25 16.07 -5.10
C TYR A 87 0.50 17.19 -6.10
N GLU A 88 0.30 18.44 -5.68
CA GLU A 88 0.61 19.63 -6.49
C GLU A 88 2.09 19.74 -6.88
N GLU A 89 2.96 18.83 -6.41
CA GLU A 89 4.41 18.90 -6.58
C GLU A 89 5.09 17.61 -7.05
N LEU A 90 4.41 16.51 -7.37
CA LEU A 90 5.11 15.30 -7.84
C LEU A 90 5.68 15.51 -9.27
N GLU A 91 6.99 15.38 -9.42
CA GLU A 91 7.69 15.57 -10.69
C GLU A 91 7.86 14.24 -11.44
N ARG A 92 7.93 13.12 -10.71
CA ARG A 92 8.26 11.81 -11.28
C ARG A 92 7.64 10.66 -10.49
N ALA A 93 7.15 9.66 -11.22
CA ALA A 93 6.79 8.36 -10.68
C ALA A 93 7.80 7.30 -11.14
N VAL A 94 8.34 6.52 -10.21
CA VAL A 94 9.30 5.45 -10.45
C VAL A 94 8.65 4.12 -10.16
N ILE A 95 8.75 3.17 -11.10
CA ILE A 95 8.21 1.82 -10.94
C ILE A 95 9.37 0.84 -10.91
N CYS A 96 9.50 0.13 -9.79
CA CYS A 96 10.58 -0.78 -9.46
C CYS A 96 10.04 -2.21 -9.40
N PRO A 97 10.33 -3.07 -10.39
CA PRO A 97 10.09 -4.50 -10.27
C PRO A 97 10.85 -5.09 -9.09
N SER A 98 10.18 -5.91 -8.30
CA SER A 98 10.74 -6.55 -7.10
C SER A 98 10.52 -8.05 -7.12
N TYR A 99 11.61 -8.78 -6.87
CA TYR A 99 11.53 -10.21 -6.65
C TYR A 99 10.90 -10.54 -5.30
N PHE A 100 11.26 -9.78 -4.26
CA PHE A 100 10.86 -10.01 -2.87
C PHE A 100 9.40 -9.67 -2.58
N SER A 101 8.78 -8.86 -3.42
CA SER A 101 7.36 -8.52 -3.30
C SER A 101 6.47 -9.55 -4.00
N GLU A 102 7.03 -10.49 -4.78
CA GLU A 102 6.36 -11.56 -5.55
C GLU A 102 5.05 -11.16 -6.26
N PHE A 103 3.93 -11.10 -5.53
CA PHE A 103 2.60 -10.76 -6.03
C PHE A 103 2.06 -9.39 -5.59
N LEU A 104 2.80 -8.67 -4.74
CA LEU A 104 2.34 -7.46 -4.08
C LEU A 104 2.79 -6.20 -4.81
N VAL A 105 2.02 -5.13 -4.63
CA VAL A 105 2.40 -3.77 -5.00
C VAL A 105 2.44 -2.94 -3.72
N SER A 106 3.48 -2.12 -3.57
CA SER A 106 3.55 -1.12 -2.52
C SER A 106 3.96 0.25 -3.09
N ASN A 107 3.61 1.30 -2.35
CA ASN A 107 3.89 2.69 -2.68
C ASN A 107 4.70 3.32 -1.55
N ALA A 108 5.60 4.23 -1.91
CA ALA A 108 6.24 5.16 -0.99
C ALA A 108 6.33 6.55 -1.65
N ALA A 109 5.76 7.55 -0.99
CA ALA A 109 5.94 8.95 -1.38
C ALA A 109 7.23 9.50 -0.79
N ILE A 110 8.16 9.90 -1.65
CA ILE A 110 9.47 10.44 -1.31
C ILE A 110 9.42 11.96 -1.47
N LEU A 111 8.78 12.63 -0.51
CA LEU A 111 8.45 14.06 -0.58
C LEU A 111 9.66 14.98 -0.80
N PHE A 112 10.84 14.61 -0.28
CA PHE A 112 12.03 15.46 -0.38
C PHE A 112 12.62 15.55 -1.80
N VAL A 113 12.35 14.57 -2.66
CA VAL A 113 12.71 14.59 -4.09
C VAL A 113 11.48 14.67 -4.99
N LYS A 114 10.28 14.89 -4.43
CA LYS A 114 9.04 15.00 -5.20
C LYS A 114 8.78 13.78 -6.10
N GLU A 115 9.11 12.61 -5.57
CA GLU A 115 8.96 11.33 -6.29
C GLU A 115 8.00 10.40 -5.59
N ASP A 116 7.25 9.66 -6.39
CA ASP A 116 6.53 8.47 -5.94
C ASP A 116 7.25 7.22 -6.42
N MET A 117 7.55 6.31 -5.50
CA MET A 117 8.14 5.02 -5.82
C MET A 117 7.11 3.90 -5.63
N TYR A 118 6.96 3.09 -6.67
CA TYR A 118 6.10 1.91 -6.68
C TYR A 118 6.95 0.66 -6.78
N THR A 119 6.80 -0.24 -5.81
CA THR A 119 7.45 -1.55 -5.86
C THR A 119 6.43 -2.55 -6.36
N VAL A 120 6.73 -3.25 -7.46
CA VAL A 120 5.80 -4.18 -8.13
C VAL A 120 6.39 -5.58 -8.13
N GLY A 121 5.69 -6.53 -7.52
CA GLY A 121 6.09 -7.93 -7.51
C GLY A 121 6.23 -8.52 -8.91
N PHE A 122 7.28 -9.32 -9.14
CA PHE A 122 7.59 -9.89 -10.46
C PHE A 122 6.50 -10.82 -11.03
N ARG A 123 5.58 -11.30 -10.17
CA ARG A 123 4.40 -12.12 -10.50
C ARG A 123 3.08 -11.40 -10.28
N PHE A 124 3.10 -10.10 -9.98
CA PHE A 124 1.88 -9.31 -9.78
C PHE A 124 0.87 -9.46 -10.94
N ARG A 125 1.38 -9.61 -12.17
CA ARG A 125 0.54 -9.83 -13.33
C ARG A 125 -0.38 -11.05 -13.18
N GLU A 126 0.06 -12.12 -12.53
CA GLU A 126 -0.76 -13.32 -12.34
C GLU A 126 -2.02 -13.01 -11.49
N VAL A 127 -1.88 -12.15 -10.47
CA VAL A 127 -3.00 -11.66 -9.66
C VAL A 127 -3.91 -10.74 -10.46
N MET A 128 -3.35 -9.92 -11.34
CA MET A 128 -4.10 -8.99 -12.19
C MET A 128 -4.83 -9.68 -13.34
N THR A 129 -4.23 -10.72 -13.91
CA THR A 129 -4.77 -11.44 -15.08
C THR A 129 -5.68 -12.57 -14.70
N THR A 130 -5.73 -12.98 -13.42
CA THR A 130 -6.77 -13.89 -12.95
C THR A 130 -8.08 -13.13 -13.06
N PRO A 131 -8.95 -13.43 -14.04
CA PRO A 131 -10.22 -12.76 -14.13
C PRO A 131 -10.98 -13.24 -12.90
N LYS A 132 -11.19 -12.35 -11.93
CA LYS A 132 -12.17 -12.66 -10.88
C LYS A 132 -13.48 -12.89 -11.61
N ASN A 133 -14.02 -14.10 -11.46
CA ASN A 133 -15.33 -14.37 -12.01
C ASN A 133 -16.35 -13.47 -11.29
N GLN A 134 -17.56 -13.36 -11.85
CA GLN A 134 -18.58 -12.46 -11.31
C GLN A 134 -18.94 -12.81 -9.85
N LEU A 135 -18.84 -14.08 -9.46
CA LEU A 135 -19.14 -14.53 -8.10
C LEU A 135 -18.05 -14.14 -7.10
N GLU A 136 -16.76 -14.23 -7.46
CA GLU A 136 -15.64 -13.78 -6.63
C GLU A 136 -15.68 -12.26 -6.40
N THR A 137 -15.98 -11.50 -7.47
CA THR A 137 -16.14 -10.05 -7.36
C THR A 137 -17.34 -9.69 -6.46
N SER A 138 -18.41 -10.48 -6.55
CA SER A 138 -19.59 -10.33 -5.69
C SER A 138 -19.26 -10.67 -4.24
N ALA A 139 -18.50 -11.74 -3.99
CA ALA A 139 -18.06 -12.13 -2.67
C ALA A 139 -17.18 -11.06 -2.01
N ASP A 140 -16.19 -10.51 -2.71
CA ASP A 140 -15.38 -9.39 -2.19
C ASP A 140 -16.26 -8.19 -1.81
N THR A 141 -17.27 -7.90 -2.64
CA THR A 141 -18.21 -6.80 -2.39
C THR A 141 -19.06 -7.08 -1.14
N PHE A 142 -19.52 -8.33 -0.96
CA PHE A 142 -20.21 -8.75 0.26
C PHE A 142 -19.30 -8.63 1.48
N ASP A 143 -18.07 -9.15 1.41
CA ASP A 143 -17.11 -9.08 2.51
C ASP A 143 -16.81 -7.63 2.89
N ALA A 144 -16.65 -6.73 1.92
CA ALA A 144 -16.47 -5.31 2.17
C ALA A 144 -17.70 -4.65 2.82
N LEU A 145 -18.91 -5.08 2.50
CA LEU A 145 -20.15 -4.53 3.06
C LEU A 145 -20.61 -5.20 4.37
N ALA A 146 -20.20 -6.43 4.63
CA ALA A 146 -20.67 -7.26 5.74
C ALA A 146 -20.03 -6.89 7.10
N HIS A 147 -19.99 -5.59 7.42
CA HIS A 147 -19.46 -5.09 8.68
C HIS A 147 -20.10 -3.78 9.07
N GLU A 148 -20.60 -3.69 10.31
CA GLU A 148 -21.37 -2.56 10.81
C GLU A 148 -20.63 -1.21 10.68
N LYS A 149 -19.35 -1.17 11.06
CA LYS A 149 -18.53 0.05 11.03
C LYS A 149 -18.28 0.53 9.59
N ARG A 150 -18.13 -0.39 8.63
CA ARG A 150 -17.94 -0.05 7.21
C ARG A 150 -19.22 0.51 6.60
N LEU A 151 -20.37 -0.08 6.94
CA LEU A 151 -21.67 0.49 6.56
C LEU A 151 -21.92 1.86 7.18
N ALA A 152 -21.49 2.07 8.44
CA ALA A 152 -21.57 3.37 9.09
C ALA A 152 -20.70 4.43 8.39
N ILE A 153 -19.48 4.07 7.98
CA ILE A 153 -18.59 4.93 7.17
C ILE A 153 -19.25 5.26 5.83
N ILE A 154 -19.76 4.27 5.09
CA ILE A 154 -20.46 4.49 3.80
C ILE A 154 -21.64 5.44 3.99
N ARG A 155 -22.47 5.21 5.02
CA ARG A 155 -23.60 6.08 5.34
C ARG A 155 -23.15 7.50 5.64
N HIS A 156 -22.09 7.69 6.42
CA HIS A 156 -21.52 8.99 6.69
C HIS A 156 -21.08 9.70 5.39
N LEU A 157 -20.25 9.03 4.59
CA LEU A 157 -19.70 9.56 3.35
C LEU A 157 -20.74 9.78 2.25
N SER A 158 -21.92 9.16 2.35
CA SER A 158 -23.03 9.41 1.42
C SER A 158 -23.59 10.84 1.53
N MET A 159 -23.41 11.49 2.69
CA MET A 159 -23.87 12.86 2.98
C MET A 159 -22.85 13.92 2.56
N GLY A 160 -21.59 13.54 2.35
CA GLY A 160 -20.51 14.46 1.97
C GLY A 160 -19.14 13.83 2.22
N GLN A 161 -18.08 14.48 1.71
CA GLN A 161 -16.72 14.05 2.01
C GLN A 161 -16.33 14.35 3.46
N SER A 162 -15.39 13.58 4.03
CA SER A 162 -14.93 13.76 5.40
C SER A 162 -13.49 13.32 5.58
N SER A 163 -12.74 14.00 6.45
CA SER A 163 -11.40 13.57 6.83
C SER A 163 -11.43 12.36 7.77
N GLY A 164 -10.29 11.67 7.91
CA GLY A 164 -10.18 10.53 8.84
C GLY A 164 -10.47 10.89 10.29
N HIS A 165 -10.09 12.10 10.71
CA HIS A 165 -10.34 12.58 12.08
C HIS A 165 -11.81 12.93 12.30
N GLU A 166 -12.50 13.43 11.26
CA GLU A 166 -13.95 13.67 11.32
C GLU A 166 -14.73 12.37 11.38
N LEU A 167 -14.36 11.36 10.57
CA LEU A 167 -14.95 10.03 10.63
C LEU A 167 -14.73 9.37 11.99
N ALA A 168 -13.51 9.41 12.51
CA ALA A 168 -13.16 8.88 13.82
C ALA A 168 -14.05 9.48 14.93
N ARG A 169 -14.20 10.81 14.93
CA ARG A 169 -15.06 11.50 15.90
C ARG A 169 -16.54 11.22 15.71
N ALA A 170 -17.03 11.21 14.47
CA ALA A 170 -18.44 11.03 14.17
C ALA A 170 -18.94 9.61 14.46
N LEU A 171 -18.06 8.61 14.38
CA LEU A 171 -18.38 7.21 14.54
C LEU A 171 -17.85 6.60 15.85
N ASP A 172 -17.19 7.41 16.69
CA ASP A 172 -16.55 6.98 17.94
C ASP A 172 -15.55 5.82 17.74
N LEU A 173 -14.64 6.00 16.78
CA LEU A 173 -13.61 5.03 16.41
C LEU A 173 -12.22 5.64 16.51
N SER A 174 -11.19 4.81 16.69
CA SER A 174 -9.81 5.27 16.59
C SER A 174 -9.42 5.57 15.14
N ASN A 175 -8.45 6.47 14.95
CA ASN A 175 -7.89 6.76 13.62
C ASN A 175 -7.30 5.51 12.95
N PHE A 176 -6.80 4.55 13.74
CA PHE A 176 -6.31 3.27 13.24
C PHE A 176 -7.45 2.41 12.66
N GLU A 177 -8.54 2.24 13.42
CA GLU A 177 -9.73 1.49 12.96
C GLU A 177 -10.36 2.12 11.71
N ILE A 178 -10.42 3.46 11.66
CA ILE A 178 -10.87 4.16 10.45
C ILE A 178 -9.96 3.82 9.26
N GLY A 179 -8.64 3.85 9.45
CA GLY A 179 -7.66 3.46 8.42
C GLY A 179 -7.92 2.06 7.87
N GLU A 180 -8.02 1.06 8.75
CA GLU A 180 -8.29 -0.33 8.35
C GLU A 180 -9.60 -0.47 7.57
N HIS A 181 -10.67 0.18 8.02
CA HIS A 181 -11.96 0.10 7.35
C HIS A 181 -11.99 0.85 6.01
N ILE A 182 -11.33 1.99 5.92
CA ILE A 182 -11.20 2.77 4.69
C ILE A 182 -10.36 1.98 3.67
N ASP A 183 -9.28 1.32 4.08
CA ASP A 183 -8.46 0.52 3.18
C ASP A 183 -9.27 -0.60 2.52
N ILE A 184 -10.09 -1.33 3.29
CA ILE A 184 -11.00 -2.38 2.77
C ILE A 184 -12.04 -1.79 1.78
N LEU A 185 -12.69 -0.69 2.16
CA LEU A 185 -13.70 -0.04 1.32
C LEU A 185 -13.08 0.57 0.04
N ARG A 186 -11.84 1.05 0.15
CA ARG A 186 -11.04 1.52 -0.97
C ARG A 186 -10.67 0.35 -1.88
N GLU A 187 -10.23 -0.79 -1.36
CA GLU A 187 -9.91 -1.97 -2.17
C GLU A 187 -11.12 -2.50 -2.95
N ALA A 188 -12.31 -2.40 -2.37
CA ALA A 188 -13.58 -2.71 -3.03
C ALA A 188 -14.03 -1.65 -4.07
N GLY A 189 -13.32 -0.51 -4.14
CA GLY A 189 -13.60 0.59 -5.06
C GLY A 189 -14.79 1.48 -4.67
N MET A 190 -15.25 1.39 -3.42
CA MET A 190 -16.42 2.14 -2.92
C MET A 190 -16.06 3.51 -2.38
N VAL A 191 -14.84 3.69 -1.91
CA VAL A 191 -14.35 4.94 -1.32
C VAL A 191 -13.18 5.47 -2.14
N SER A 192 -13.24 6.76 -2.45
CA SER A 192 -12.16 7.55 -3.03
C SER A 192 -11.45 8.32 -1.93
N VAL A 193 -10.17 8.60 -2.15
CA VAL A 193 -9.32 9.32 -1.19
C VAL A 193 -8.64 10.48 -1.90
N GLU A 194 -8.76 11.68 -1.34
CA GLU A 194 -8.13 12.90 -1.85
C GLU A 194 -7.32 13.55 -0.73
N LYS A 195 -6.08 13.92 -0.98
CA LYS A 195 -5.26 14.67 -0.02
C LYS A 195 -5.39 16.16 -0.29
N MET A 196 -5.87 16.92 0.68
CA MET A 196 -5.98 18.39 0.62
C MET A 196 -5.24 19.00 1.80
N ASN A 197 -4.28 19.90 1.56
CA ASN A 197 -3.55 20.63 2.61
C ASN A 197 -2.98 19.72 3.73
N GLN A 198 -2.28 18.66 3.35
CA GLN A 198 -1.69 17.64 4.25
C GLN A 198 -2.70 16.74 4.99
N MET A 199 -4.01 16.89 4.78
CA MET A 199 -5.05 16.03 5.35
C MET A 199 -5.69 15.15 4.28
N MET A 200 -6.00 13.90 4.65
CA MET A 200 -6.70 12.95 3.78
C MET A 200 -8.21 13.11 3.97
N TYR A 201 -8.93 13.34 2.88
CA TYR A 201 -10.38 13.37 2.78
C TYR A 201 -10.88 12.16 2.02
N PHE A 202 -11.99 11.62 2.48
CA PHE A 202 -12.63 10.44 1.94
C PHE A 202 -13.98 10.82 1.35
N SER A 203 -14.30 10.27 0.20
CA SER A 203 -15.59 10.48 -0.47
C SER A 203 -16.15 9.15 -0.98
N LEU A 204 -17.48 9.04 -0.99
CA LEU A 204 -18.14 7.85 -1.49
C LEU A 204 -18.20 7.88 -3.02
N ASN A 205 -17.72 6.83 -3.68
CA ASN A 205 -17.94 6.62 -5.10
C ASN A 205 -19.35 6.03 -5.31
N LYS A 206 -20.36 6.90 -5.35
CA LYS A 206 -21.78 6.50 -5.39
C LYS A 206 -22.09 5.65 -6.62
N GLU A 207 -21.54 6.02 -7.78
CA GLU A 207 -21.71 5.29 -9.03
C GLU A 207 -21.14 3.88 -8.93
N ALA A 208 -19.94 3.72 -8.37
CA ALA A 208 -19.34 2.41 -8.16
C ALA A 208 -20.15 1.58 -7.18
N VAL A 209 -20.59 2.15 -6.05
CA VAL A 209 -21.43 1.43 -5.08
C VAL A 209 -22.72 0.94 -5.72
N VAL A 210 -23.45 1.79 -6.45
CA VAL A 210 -24.68 1.40 -7.14
C VAL A 210 -24.42 0.31 -8.18
N LEU A 211 -23.38 0.47 -9.00
CA LEU A 211 -23.02 -0.52 -10.01
C LEU A 211 -22.71 -1.88 -9.38
N ARG A 212 -21.92 -1.89 -8.31
CA ARG A 212 -21.60 -3.11 -7.54
C ARG A 212 -22.84 -3.75 -6.94
N LEU A 213 -23.72 -2.98 -6.30
CA LEU A 213 -24.98 -3.49 -5.74
C LEU A 213 -25.90 -4.06 -6.83
N VAL A 214 -25.94 -3.46 -8.02
CA VAL A 214 -26.70 -3.98 -9.16
C VAL A 214 -26.07 -5.26 -9.71
N GLU A 215 -24.74 -5.34 -9.79
CA GLU A 215 -24.04 -6.58 -10.16
C GLU A 215 -24.30 -7.70 -9.14
N LEU A 216 -24.31 -7.38 -7.84
CA LEU A 216 -24.67 -8.31 -6.77
C LEU A 216 -26.09 -8.87 -6.95
N LEU A 217 -27.07 -8.00 -7.21
CA LEU A 217 -28.47 -8.42 -7.39
C LEU A 217 -28.67 -9.29 -8.64
N LYS A 218 -27.81 -9.18 -9.65
CA LYS A 218 -27.85 -10.05 -10.84
C LYS A 218 -27.25 -11.43 -10.60
N ALA A 219 -26.46 -11.60 -9.54
CA ALA A 219 -25.83 -12.86 -9.17
C ALA A 219 -26.72 -13.74 -8.26
N LEU A 220 -27.83 -13.19 -7.75
CA LEU A 220 -28.87 -13.86 -6.95
C LEU A 220 -30.03 -14.30 -7.84
#